data_AF-A0A512JMK1-F1
#
_entry.id   AF-A0A512JMK1-F1
#
_cell.length_a   1.000
_cell.length_b   1.000
_cell.length_c   1.000
_cell.angle_alpha   90.00
_cell.angle_beta   90.00
_cell.angle_gamma   90.00
#
_symmetry.space_group_name_H-M   'P 1'
#
loop_
_entity.id
_entity.type
_entity.pdbx_description
1 polymer ?
#
loop_
_entity_poly.entity_id
_entity_poly.type
_entity_poly.pdbx_seq_one_letter_code
_entity_poly.pdbx_strand_id
1 'polypeptide(L)'
;MSKLPVIAFVGLTAFVSGAAAQTGDMSCADYLKVEAQAQASLSAQDKAMLQADPQAAAIDAKVKAYCRANPKVLSSEAVMKAMQ
;
A
#
# COMPACT_ATOMS: atom_id res chain seq x y z
N MET A 1 -47.28 -36.27 9.25
CA MET A 1 -47.82 -34.91 8.96
C MET A 1 -47.30 -33.95 10.02
N SER A 2 -47.14 -32.64 9.82
CA SER A 2 -47.05 -31.82 8.59
C SER A 2 -46.59 -30.42 9.01
N LYS A 3 -45.54 -29.79 8.48
CA LYS A 3 -44.46 -30.20 7.55
C LYS A 3 -43.18 -29.43 7.95
N LEU A 4 -42.03 -29.78 7.37
CA LEU A 4 -40.90 -28.82 7.32
C LEU A 4 -41.22 -27.72 6.31
N PRO A 5 -40.76 -26.49 6.60
CA PRO A 5 -39.75 -25.81 5.79
C PRO A 5 -38.52 -25.51 6.68
N VAL A 6 -37.27 -25.82 6.30
CA VAL A 6 -36.56 -25.41 5.07
C VAL A 6 -36.76 -23.92 4.79
N ILE A 7 -36.18 -23.08 5.64
CA ILE A 7 -35.76 -21.73 5.27
C ILE A 7 -34.24 -21.78 5.14
N ALA A 8 -33.76 -21.60 3.92
CA ALA A 8 -32.35 -21.66 3.61
C ALA A 8 -31.62 -20.43 4.15
N PHE A 9 -30.74 -20.61 5.14
CA PHE A 9 -29.83 -19.57 5.59
C PHE A 9 -28.65 -19.44 4.60
N VAL A 10 -28.96 -19.00 3.38
CA VAL A 10 -27.97 -18.54 2.39
C VAL A 10 -27.41 -17.23 2.92
N GLY A 11 -26.28 -17.30 3.62
CA GLY A 11 -25.75 -16.10 4.29
C GLY A 11 -24.51 -16.29 5.15
N LEU A 12 -23.80 -17.41 5.08
CA LEU A 12 -22.44 -17.49 5.62
C LEU A 12 -21.44 -17.23 4.50
N THR A 13 -21.27 -15.94 4.17
CA THR A 13 -20.22 -15.46 3.27
C THR A 13 -18.87 -15.96 3.75
N ALA A 14 -18.18 -16.70 2.88
CA ALA A 14 -16.84 -17.21 3.16
C ALA A 14 -15.86 -16.04 3.30
N PHE A 15 -15.68 -15.56 4.53
CA PHE A 15 -14.70 -14.53 4.89
C PHE A 15 -13.31 -15.16 4.96
N VAL A 16 -12.83 -15.65 3.81
CA VAL A 16 -11.63 -16.48 3.71
C VAL A 16 -10.55 -15.77 2.88
N SER A 17 -9.45 -15.44 3.56
CA SER A 17 -8.11 -15.27 3.01
C SER A 17 -7.89 -14.14 1.98
N GLY A 18 -7.60 -12.94 2.50
CA GLY A 18 -7.07 -11.79 1.74
C GLY A 18 -5.98 -10.98 2.47
N ALA A 19 -5.40 -11.52 3.56
CA ALA A 19 -4.39 -10.84 4.38
C ALA A 19 -2.96 -10.94 3.79
N ALA A 20 -2.82 -10.66 2.48
CA ALA A 20 -1.53 -10.69 1.76
C ALA A 20 -1.48 -9.74 0.54
N ALA A 21 -2.33 -8.71 0.50
CA ALA A 21 -2.40 -7.75 -0.62
C ALA A 21 -2.87 -6.33 -0.22
N GLN A 22 -2.75 -5.96 1.05
CA GLN A 22 -3.42 -4.75 1.58
C GLN A 22 -2.73 -3.41 1.26
N THR A 23 -1.51 -3.42 0.72
CA THR A 23 -1.02 -2.33 -0.12
C THR A 23 -1.54 -2.54 -1.53
N GLY A 24 -2.82 -2.19 -1.75
CA GLY A 24 -3.38 -2.12 -3.10
C GLY A 24 -2.52 -1.17 -3.94
N ASP A 25 -2.09 -1.62 -5.11
CA ASP A 25 -1.13 -0.89 -5.93
C ASP A 25 -1.72 0.46 -6.36
N MET A 26 -1.19 1.52 -5.75
CA MET A 26 -1.73 2.87 -5.90
C MET A 26 -0.96 3.65 -6.97
N SER A 27 -1.60 4.68 -7.53
CA SER A 27 -0.92 5.57 -8.47
C SER A 27 0.24 6.28 -7.76
N CYS A 28 1.28 6.61 -8.51
CA CYS A 28 2.39 7.45 -8.04
C CYS A 28 1.92 8.78 -7.43
N ALA A 29 0.82 9.35 -7.92
CA ALA A 29 0.21 10.56 -7.35
C ALA A 29 -0.40 10.31 -5.95
N ASP A 30 -0.98 9.13 -5.71
CA ASP A 30 -1.55 8.79 -4.40
C ASP A 30 -0.47 8.29 -3.44
N TYR A 31 0.54 7.56 -3.93
CA TYR A 31 1.75 7.22 -3.19
C TYR A 31 2.43 8.47 -2.63
N LEU A 32 2.66 9.51 -3.44
CA LEU A 32 3.26 10.76 -2.99
C LEU A 32 2.40 11.51 -1.93
N LYS A 33 1.07 11.38 -1.97
CA LYS A 33 0.19 11.95 -0.92
C LYS A 33 0.30 11.16 0.38
N VAL A 34 0.22 9.83 0.31
CA VAL A 34 0.31 8.95 1.49
C VAL A 34 1.69 9.06 2.13
N GLU A 35 2.75 9.14 1.32
CA GLU A 35 4.13 9.37 1.77
C GLU A 35 4.28 10.71 2.47
N ALA A 36 3.74 11.81 1.91
CA ALA A 36 3.75 13.11 2.58
C ALA A 36 2.97 13.10 3.91
N GLN A 37 1.84 12.40 3.99
CA GLN A 37 1.06 12.23 5.24
C GLN A 37 1.79 11.37 6.27
N ALA A 38 2.44 10.28 5.84
CA ALA A 38 3.29 9.46 6.69
C ALA A 38 4.47 10.28 7.23
N GLN A 39 5.17 11.02 6.38
CA GLN A 39 6.24 11.92 6.79
C GLN A 39 5.76 13.02 7.76
N ALA A 40 4.54 13.55 7.61
CA ALA A 40 3.98 14.50 8.57
C ALA A 40 3.63 13.86 9.93
N SER A 41 3.39 12.55 9.95
CA SER A 41 2.97 11.79 11.15
C SER A 41 4.15 11.15 11.92
N LEU A 42 5.30 10.95 11.28
CA LEU A 42 6.50 10.38 11.91
C LEU A 42 7.15 11.35 12.91
N SER A 43 7.57 10.84 14.07
CA SER A 43 8.35 11.63 15.03
C SER A 43 9.75 11.94 14.50
N ALA A 44 10.45 12.87 15.15
CA ALA A 44 11.85 13.17 14.81
C ALA A 44 12.78 11.95 15.00
N GLN A 45 12.48 11.05 15.95
CA GLN A 45 13.25 9.83 16.17
C GLN A 45 12.98 8.79 15.08
N ASP A 46 11.73 8.61 14.67
CA ASP A 46 11.38 7.66 13.59
C ASP A 46 11.94 8.12 12.24
N LYS A 47 11.93 9.43 11.97
CA LYS A 47 12.60 10.03 10.80
C LYS A 47 14.10 9.74 10.80
N ALA A 48 14.77 9.89 11.94
CA ALA A 48 16.19 9.60 12.07
C ALA A 48 16.49 8.10 11.88
N MET A 49 15.60 7.21 12.34
CA MET A 49 15.73 5.77 12.11
C MET A 49 15.50 5.39 10.64
N LEU A 50 14.54 6.01 9.95
CA LEU A 50 14.36 5.83 8.49
C LEU A 50 15.58 6.31 7.69
N GLN A 51 16.24 7.37 8.14
CA GLN A 51 17.45 7.93 7.53
C GLN A 51 18.73 7.16 7.89
N ALA A 52 18.68 6.23 8.84
CA ALA A 52 19.83 5.41 9.21
C ALA A 52 20.17 4.35 8.15
N ASP A 53 19.25 4.03 7.24
CA ASP A 53 19.51 3.22 6.05
C ASP A 53 19.72 4.12 4.81
N PRO A 54 20.98 4.35 4.38
CA PRO A 54 21.26 5.19 3.22
C PRO A 54 20.81 4.55 1.90
N GLN A 55 20.67 3.22 1.84
CA GLN A 55 20.18 2.53 0.64
C GLN A 55 18.67 2.71 0.50
N ALA A 56 17.92 2.56 1.60
CA ALA A 56 16.49 2.85 1.62
C ALA A 56 16.20 4.31 1.24
N ALA A 57 16.96 5.27 1.82
CA ALA A 57 16.83 6.69 1.51
C ALA A 57 17.13 7.01 0.02
N ALA A 58 18.12 6.33 -0.58
CA ALA A 58 18.45 6.50 -2.00
C ALA A 58 17.36 5.93 -2.93
N ILE A 59 16.78 4.77 -2.59
CA ILE A 59 15.66 4.17 -3.33
C ILE A 59 14.42 5.05 -3.21
N ASP A 60 14.07 5.47 -2.00
CA ASP A 60 12.96 6.39 -1.70
C ASP A 60 13.05 7.70 -2.51
N ALA A 61 14.24 8.30 -2.60
CA ALA A 61 14.50 9.47 -3.44
C ALA A 61 14.30 9.19 -4.94
N LYS A 62 14.81 8.05 -5.46
CA LYS A 62 14.59 7.61 -6.85
C LYS A 62 13.10 7.38 -7.15
N VAL A 63 12.37 6.71 -6.26
CA VAL A 63 10.91 6.45 -6.40
C VAL A 63 10.14 7.76 -6.49
N LYS A 64 10.43 8.74 -5.61
CA LYS A 64 9.78 10.06 -5.65
C LYS A 64 10.10 10.82 -6.92
N ALA A 65 11.34 10.80 -7.38
CA ALA A 65 11.72 11.44 -8.63
C ALA A 65 10.94 10.83 -9.82
N TYR A 66 10.88 9.49 -9.90
CA TYR A 66 10.12 8.80 -10.94
C TYR A 66 8.61 9.07 -10.84
N CYS A 67 8.03 9.00 -9.64
CA CYS A 67 6.60 9.24 -9.43
C CYS A 67 6.17 10.70 -9.69
N ARG A 68 7.05 11.68 -9.45
CA ARG A 68 6.79 13.09 -9.81
C ARG A 68 6.76 13.30 -11.32
N ALA A 69 7.61 12.58 -12.07
CA ALA A 69 7.58 12.60 -13.53
C ALA A 69 6.41 11.78 -14.12
N ASN A 70 6.00 10.70 -13.43
CA ASN A 70 5.04 9.71 -13.91
C ASN A 70 3.85 9.52 -12.95
N PRO A 71 3.04 10.56 -12.64
CA PRO A 71 2.03 10.52 -11.57
C PRO A 71 0.92 9.48 -11.77
N LYS A 72 0.71 9.01 -13.01
CA LYS A 72 -0.30 7.99 -13.37
C LYS A 72 0.21 6.55 -13.33
N VAL A 73 1.53 6.34 -13.24
CA VAL A 73 2.14 5.01 -13.19
C VAL A 73 1.94 4.39 -11.82
N LEU A 74 1.93 3.06 -11.74
CA LEU A 74 1.80 2.32 -10.50
C LEU A 74 3.03 2.48 -9.61
N SER A 75 2.79 2.61 -8.31
CA SER A 75 3.84 2.81 -7.31
C SER A 75 4.82 1.63 -7.24
N SER A 76 4.36 0.40 -7.49
CA SER A 76 5.24 -0.77 -7.60
C SER A 76 6.21 -0.70 -8.78
N GLU A 77 5.77 -0.19 -9.94
CA GLU A 77 6.62 -0.03 -11.12
C GLU A 77 7.70 1.03 -10.85
N ALA A 78 7.35 2.12 -10.16
CA ALA A 78 8.32 3.13 -9.71
C ALA A 78 9.38 2.55 -8.76
N VAL A 79 8.98 1.68 -7.81
CA VAL A 79 9.88 0.96 -6.90
C VAL A 79 10.78 -0.01 -7.68
N MET A 80 10.24 -0.81 -8.60
CA MET A 80 11.03 -1.69 -9.48
C MET A 80 12.02 -0.91 -10.34
N LYS A 81 11.64 0.27 -10.84
CA LYS A 81 12.52 1.17 -11.61
C LYS A 81 13.59 1.85 -10.75
N ALA A 82 13.33 2.11 -9.48
CA ALA A 82 14.30 2.68 -8.56
C ALA A 82 15.37 1.67 -8.09
N MET A 83 15.03 0.38 -8.06
CA MET A 83 15.96 -0.71 -7.70
C MET A 83 16.81 -1.21 -8.88
N GLN A 84 16.48 -0.79 -10.11
CA GLN A 84 17.32 -0.94 -11.31
C GLN A 84 18.42 0.14 -11.36
#